data_AF-A0A6P0I2P1-F1
#
_entry.id   AF-A0A6P0I2P1-F1
#
_cell.length_a   1.000
_cell.length_b   1.000
_cell.length_c   1.000
_cell.angle_alpha   90.00
_cell.angle_beta   90.00
_cell.angle_gamma   90.00
#
_symmetry.space_group_name_H-M   'P 1'
#
loop_
_entity.id
_entity.type
_entity.pdbx_description
1 polymer ?
#
loop_
_entity_poly.entity_id
_entity_poly.type
_entity_poly.pdbx_seq_one_letter_code
_entity_poly.pdbx_strand_id
1 'polypeptide(L)'
;MATGIPKSYTRSTLQKMQESRAKLKLQQGLLSDNNPDELPNFEVWRYSSSDRLDKPYGNYPRYLSGTAQLVAVQASAIKALHDELSLRLGYAVTFEEWFEEWQKGYPSLINRKGSDPKLKTNYPIVSTSDKNGWREDVKSRPEYNEWKHPKENRKLRTIEYFPEGMAKREKSVVFSGSDSQLIQSIQLFDWLMLNFPVANNEVFEGGWHQSRTGQPEVLLTFWEDKEDVAEGFDKVRGTIRFRIMDKTDDPDSPMEKLTWDDIKQLQQKIYQIFVAPNNGNGFIWKKGKEKVTYYDKNAGHDYRILSRNEAEGHRVIDAVLAVQNQERKKGKPKLNLSANPEIAYPTIPPTKKVLGKVIRMPRLRPIADVRFTRAVLLLQFYRGPIPLIDNRQLMSLPED
;
A
#
# COMPACT_ATOMS: atom_id res chain seq x y z
N MET A 1 29.51 -30.04 -22.52
CA MET A 1 29.35 -30.60 -21.16
C MET A 1 30.32 -29.88 -20.25
N ALA A 2 29.83 -29.01 -19.37
CA ALA A 2 30.67 -28.35 -18.37
C ALA A 2 30.48 -29.06 -17.02
N THR A 3 31.46 -29.88 -16.65
CA THR A 3 31.52 -30.58 -15.36
C THR A 3 32.05 -29.63 -14.28
N GLY A 4 31.17 -28.84 -13.69
CA GLY A 4 31.49 -28.06 -12.49
C GLY A 4 31.51 -28.95 -11.26
N ILE A 5 32.70 -29.36 -10.81
CA ILE A 5 32.90 -30.05 -9.54
C ILE A 5 32.40 -29.11 -8.41
N PRO A 6 31.55 -29.56 -7.47
CA PRO A 6 31.18 -28.73 -6.33
C PRO A 6 32.43 -28.43 -5.50
N LYS A 7 32.74 -27.14 -5.31
CA LYS A 7 33.85 -26.71 -4.44
C LYS A 7 33.57 -27.22 -3.03
N SER A 8 34.27 -28.28 -2.62
CA SER A 8 34.27 -28.74 -1.24
C SER A 8 35.04 -27.72 -0.41
N TYR A 9 34.38 -27.17 0.61
CA TYR A 9 35.05 -26.28 1.55
C TYR A 9 36.04 -27.09 2.38
N THR A 10 37.30 -26.67 2.40
CA THR A 10 38.31 -27.26 3.28
C THR A 10 37.94 -27.02 4.74
N ARG A 11 38.36 -27.93 5.63
CA ARG A 11 38.09 -27.85 7.07
C ARG A 11 38.53 -26.51 7.67
N SER A 12 39.62 -25.94 7.16
CA SER A 12 40.11 -24.61 7.58
C SER A 12 39.19 -23.47 7.14
N THR A 13 38.51 -23.59 6.00
CA THR A 13 37.53 -22.60 5.53
C THR A 13 36.28 -22.63 6.39
N LEU A 14 35.81 -23.82 6.76
CA LEU A 14 34.68 -23.99 7.70
C LEU A 14 35.00 -23.42 9.08
N GLN A 15 36.23 -23.62 9.57
CA GLN A 15 36.68 -23.11 10.87
C GLN A 15 36.76 -21.57 10.88
N LYS A 16 37.29 -20.94 9.82
CA LYS A 16 37.31 -19.47 9.68
C LYS A 16 35.90 -18.86 9.57
N MET A 17 34.95 -19.57 8.95
CA MET A 17 33.55 -19.15 8.92
C MET A 17 32.89 -19.24 10.30
N GLN A 18 33.21 -20.27 11.09
CA GLN A 18 32.71 -20.41 12.46
C GLN A 18 33.28 -19.32 13.38
N GLU A 19 34.57 -19.02 13.29
CA GLU A 19 35.23 -17.95 14.05
C GLU A 19 34.69 -16.57 13.68
N SER A 20 34.41 -16.31 12.40
CA SER A 20 33.80 -15.05 11.95
C SER A 20 32.35 -14.90 12.44
N ARG A 21 31.59 -16.00 12.49
CA ARG A 21 30.23 -16.01 13.07
C ARG A 21 30.25 -15.78 14.58
N ALA A 22 31.23 -16.31 15.30
CA ALA A 22 31.39 -16.07 16.74
C ALA A 22 31.72 -14.60 17.03
N LYS A 23 32.57 -13.96 16.21
CA LYS A 23 32.84 -12.52 16.30
C LYS A 23 31.61 -11.65 16.01
N LEU A 24 30.78 -12.05 15.05
CA LEU A 24 29.50 -11.39 14.72
C LEU A 24 28.48 -11.49 15.87
N LYS A 25 28.40 -12.64 16.56
CA LYS A 25 27.53 -12.81 17.73
C LYS A 25 27.91 -11.90 18.91
N LEU A 26 29.18 -11.53 19.06
CA LEU A 26 29.63 -10.67 20.16
C LEU A 26 29.31 -9.19 19.92
N GLN A 27 29.16 -8.75 18.66
CA GLN A 27 28.88 -7.36 18.29
C GLN A 27 27.38 -7.01 18.28
N GLN A 28 26.49 -8.00 18.25
CA GLN A 28 25.05 -7.79 18.20
C GLN A 28 24.37 -8.54 19.36
N GLY A 29 24.28 -7.89 20.51
CA GLY A 29 23.52 -8.38 21.68
C GLY A 29 22.00 -8.39 21.45
N LEU A 30 21.52 -8.94 20.34
CA LEU A 30 20.13 -8.93 19.89
C LEU A 30 19.78 -10.18 19.06
N LEU A 31 19.96 -11.39 19.59
CA LEU A 31 19.20 -12.55 19.12
C LEU A 31 18.91 -13.46 20.32
N SER A 32 17.62 -13.68 20.60
CA SER A 32 17.16 -14.57 21.67
C SER A 32 17.59 -16.02 21.40
N ASP A 33 18.01 -16.72 22.45
CA ASP A 33 18.49 -18.12 22.47
C ASP A 33 17.50 -19.21 22.01
N ASN A 34 16.37 -18.85 21.40
CA ASN A 34 15.37 -19.82 20.97
C ASN A 34 15.39 -19.99 19.45
N ASN A 35 15.99 -21.10 19.03
CA ASN A 35 15.96 -21.71 17.71
C ASN A 35 16.90 -21.11 16.62
N PRO A 36 18.08 -21.71 16.39
CA PRO A 36 19.01 -21.28 15.32
C PRO A 36 18.48 -21.47 13.89
N ASP A 37 17.30 -22.07 13.72
CA ASP A 37 16.69 -22.38 12.42
C ASP A 37 15.68 -21.31 11.95
N GLU A 38 15.31 -20.33 12.77
CA GLU A 38 14.45 -19.22 12.34
C GLU A 38 15.28 -18.11 11.69
N LEU A 39 15.54 -18.26 10.39
CA LEU A 39 16.03 -17.16 9.56
C LEU A 39 14.91 -16.12 9.40
N PRO A 40 15.11 -14.84 9.78
CA PRO A 40 14.05 -13.84 9.88
C PRO A 40 13.39 -13.42 8.54
N ASN A 41 13.69 -14.08 7.41
CA ASN A 41 13.16 -13.76 6.08
C ASN A 41 13.02 -15.01 5.19
N PHE A 42 12.80 -16.20 5.76
CA PHE A 42 12.67 -17.44 4.98
C PHE A 42 11.19 -17.80 4.80
N GLU A 43 10.67 -17.62 3.60
CA GLU A 43 9.29 -17.93 3.24
C GLU A 43 9.24 -19.23 2.43
N VAL A 44 8.13 -19.97 2.55
CA VAL A 44 7.84 -21.15 1.72
C VAL A 44 6.50 -20.91 1.04
N TRP A 45 6.53 -20.83 -0.28
CA TRP A 45 5.35 -20.59 -1.13
C TRP A 45 4.97 -21.90 -1.80
N ARG A 46 3.72 -22.33 -1.62
CA ARG A 46 3.17 -23.42 -2.40
C ARG A 46 2.77 -22.88 -3.77
N TYR A 47 3.30 -23.50 -4.82
CA TYR A 47 2.99 -23.18 -6.21
C TYR A 47 2.26 -24.36 -6.86
N SER A 48 1.21 -24.03 -7.63
CA SER A 48 0.43 -24.96 -8.45
C SER A 48 0.12 -24.24 -9.75
N SER A 49 0.44 -24.85 -10.89
CA SER A 49 0.06 -24.30 -12.20
C SER A 49 -1.45 -24.39 -12.41
N SER A 50 -2.09 -25.42 -11.83
CA SER A 50 -3.53 -25.55 -11.69
C SER A 50 -3.85 -26.81 -10.88
N ASP A 51 -4.56 -26.67 -9.76
CA ASP A 51 -4.98 -27.82 -8.95
C ASP A 51 -5.82 -28.86 -9.73
N ARG A 52 -6.46 -28.44 -10.83
CA ARG A 52 -7.20 -29.34 -11.72
C ARG A 52 -6.28 -30.14 -12.63
N LEU A 53 -5.20 -29.53 -13.14
CA LEU A 53 -4.25 -30.18 -14.04
C LEU A 53 -3.25 -31.06 -13.29
N ASP A 54 -2.98 -30.76 -12.02
CA ASP A 54 -2.05 -31.51 -11.17
C ASP A 54 -2.71 -32.75 -10.50
N LYS A 55 -4.04 -32.83 -10.47
CA LYS A 55 -4.82 -33.96 -9.91
C LYS A 55 -4.53 -35.33 -10.56
N PRO A 56 -4.52 -35.47 -11.90
CA PRO A 56 -4.26 -36.75 -12.57
C PRO A 56 -2.86 -37.30 -12.30
N TYR A 57 -1.91 -36.41 -11.99
CA TYR A 57 -0.52 -36.75 -11.72
C TYR A 57 -0.24 -36.93 -10.24
N GLY A 58 -1.26 -37.03 -9.38
CA GLY A 58 -1.05 -37.33 -7.95
C GLY A 58 -0.60 -36.13 -7.13
N ASN A 59 -1.25 -34.97 -7.28
CA ASN A 59 -1.24 -33.85 -6.33
C ASN A 59 0.14 -33.58 -5.69
N TYR A 60 1.19 -33.46 -6.51
CA TYR A 60 2.55 -33.20 -6.03
C TYR A 60 2.70 -31.70 -5.72
N PRO A 61 2.71 -31.28 -4.44
CA PRO A 61 2.86 -29.87 -4.12
C PRO A 61 4.28 -29.41 -4.48
N ARG A 62 4.37 -28.38 -5.33
CA ARG A 62 5.65 -27.72 -5.65
C ARG A 62 5.82 -26.56 -4.68
N TYR A 63 7.02 -26.39 -4.16
CA TYR A 63 7.34 -25.34 -3.21
C TYR A 63 8.48 -24.48 -3.74
N LEU A 64 8.34 -23.16 -3.57
CA LEU A 64 9.42 -22.20 -3.72
C LEU A 64 9.82 -21.77 -2.31
N SER A 65 11.11 -21.67 -2.02
CA SER A 65 11.55 -21.29 -0.67
C SER A 65 12.73 -20.32 -0.69
N GLY A 66 12.79 -19.46 0.33
CA GLY A 66 13.85 -18.47 0.50
C GLY A 66 13.32 -17.08 0.84
N THR A 67 14.16 -16.07 0.65
CA THR A 67 13.72 -14.68 0.75
C THR A 67 12.78 -14.32 -0.41
N ALA A 68 11.97 -13.27 -0.25
CA ALA A 68 11.05 -12.80 -1.29
C ALA A 68 11.76 -12.60 -2.66
N GLN A 69 12.99 -12.08 -2.67
CA GLN A 69 13.79 -11.94 -3.89
C GLN A 69 14.15 -13.29 -4.50
N LEU A 70 14.51 -14.29 -3.68
CA LEU A 70 14.85 -15.63 -4.15
C LEU A 70 13.61 -16.38 -4.68
N VAL A 71 12.45 -16.19 -4.05
CA VAL A 71 11.17 -16.71 -4.53
C VAL A 71 10.82 -16.11 -5.90
N ALA A 72 11.00 -14.79 -6.07
CA ALA A 72 10.78 -14.12 -7.36
C ALA A 72 11.71 -14.63 -8.48
N VAL A 73 12.99 -14.89 -8.16
CA VAL A 73 13.95 -15.47 -9.12
C VAL A 73 13.55 -16.90 -9.50
N GLN A 74 13.15 -17.74 -8.54
CA GLN A 74 12.68 -19.11 -8.81
C GLN A 74 11.43 -19.12 -9.69
N ALA A 75 10.45 -18.26 -9.40
CA ALA A 75 9.24 -18.12 -10.21
C ALA A 75 9.56 -17.69 -11.65
N SER A 76 10.48 -16.73 -11.81
CA SER A 76 10.94 -16.25 -13.11
C SER A 76 11.63 -17.36 -13.92
N ALA A 77 12.46 -18.18 -13.27
CA ALA A 77 13.14 -19.30 -13.91
C ALA A 77 12.14 -20.39 -14.36
N ILE A 78 11.15 -20.71 -13.53
CA ILE A 78 10.08 -21.66 -13.89
C ILE A 78 9.28 -21.15 -15.09
N LYS A 79 8.95 -19.86 -15.13
CA LYS A 79 8.26 -19.25 -16.27
C LYS A 79 9.11 -19.33 -17.54
N ALA A 80 10.40 -19.01 -17.45
CA ALA A 80 11.31 -19.08 -18.59
C ALA A 80 11.40 -20.50 -19.16
N LEU A 81 11.51 -21.51 -18.29
CA LEU A 81 11.51 -22.93 -18.68
C LEU A 81 10.19 -23.37 -19.29
N HIS A 82 9.06 -22.95 -18.72
CA HIS A 82 7.74 -23.21 -19.27
C HIS A 82 7.65 -22.67 -20.71
N ASP A 83 8.07 -21.43 -20.93
CA ASP A 83 8.02 -20.80 -22.26
C ASP A 83 8.96 -21.50 -23.25
N GLU A 84 10.16 -21.88 -22.83
CA GLU A 84 11.09 -22.64 -23.67
C GLU A 84 10.53 -24.01 -24.07
N LEU A 85 9.92 -24.73 -23.11
CA LEU A 85 9.26 -26.01 -23.37
C LEU A 85 8.02 -25.84 -24.24
N SER A 86 7.27 -24.76 -24.07
CA SER A 86 6.11 -24.42 -24.91
C SER A 86 6.49 -24.29 -26.37
N LEU A 87 7.58 -23.56 -26.64
CA LEU A 87 8.13 -23.40 -27.99
C LEU A 87 8.63 -24.72 -28.57
N ARG A 88 9.31 -25.55 -27.78
CA ARG A 88 9.88 -26.83 -28.25
C ARG A 88 8.83 -27.92 -28.49
N LEU A 89 7.80 -27.96 -27.65
CA LEU A 89 6.74 -28.99 -27.68
C LEU A 89 5.53 -28.54 -28.51
N GLY A 90 5.57 -27.35 -29.11
CA GLY A 90 4.57 -26.87 -30.06
C GLY A 90 3.22 -26.52 -29.43
N TYR A 91 3.16 -26.26 -28.12
CA TYR A 91 1.96 -25.75 -27.45
C TYR A 91 2.04 -24.26 -27.10
N ALA A 92 3.13 -23.58 -27.48
CA ALA A 92 3.18 -22.13 -27.46
C ALA A 92 2.15 -21.57 -28.45
N VAL A 93 1.18 -20.84 -27.92
CA VAL A 93 0.27 -20.05 -28.74
C VAL A 93 1.03 -18.77 -29.10
N THR A 94 1.18 -18.51 -30.40
CA THR A 94 1.73 -17.23 -30.86
C THR A 94 0.78 -16.09 -30.51
N PHE A 95 1.31 -14.87 -30.45
CA PHE A 95 0.46 -13.71 -30.21
C PHE A 95 -0.66 -13.59 -31.26
N GLU A 96 -0.36 -13.85 -32.54
CA GLU A 96 -1.32 -13.81 -33.65
C GLU A 96 -2.45 -14.82 -33.49
N GLU A 97 -2.11 -16.09 -33.22
CA GLU A 97 -3.09 -17.16 -33.03
C GLU A 97 -4.00 -16.86 -31.83
N TRP A 98 -3.41 -16.35 -30.75
CA TRP A 98 -4.18 -15.94 -29.58
C TRP A 98 -5.07 -14.74 -29.88
N PHE A 99 -4.54 -13.70 -30.54
CA PHE A 99 -5.25 -12.45 -30.79
C PHE A 99 -6.41 -12.64 -31.76
N GLU A 100 -6.26 -13.52 -32.76
CA GLU A 100 -7.34 -13.86 -33.68
C GLU A 100 -8.55 -14.44 -32.93
N GLU A 101 -8.32 -15.37 -32.01
CA GLU A 101 -9.38 -15.93 -31.18
C GLU A 101 -9.91 -14.92 -30.15
N TRP A 102 -9.04 -14.10 -29.55
CA TRP A 102 -9.39 -13.01 -28.64
C TRP A 102 -10.33 -11.99 -29.31
N GLN A 103 -10.00 -11.53 -30.51
CA GLN A 103 -10.79 -10.57 -31.28
C GLN A 103 -12.17 -11.12 -31.66
N LYS A 104 -12.26 -12.41 -31.96
CA LYS A 104 -13.52 -13.11 -32.25
C LYS A 104 -14.32 -13.48 -31.00
N GLY A 105 -13.73 -13.26 -29.82
CA GLY A 105 -14.31 -13.59 -28.53
C GLY A 105 -14.42 -15.09 -28.25
N TYR A 106 -13.50 -15.90 -28.76
CA TYR A 106 -13.45 -17.37 -28.59
C TYR A 106 -14.76 -18.09 -28.97
N PRO A 107 -15.18 -18.07 -30.25
CA PRO A 107 -16.43 -18.68 -30.68
C PRO A 107 -16.52 -20.18 -30.38
N SER A 108 -15.38 -20.87 -30.31
CA SER A 108 -15.28 -22.29 -29.93
C SER A 108 -15.78 -22.59 -28.50
N LEU A 109 -15.78 -21.59 -27.60
CA LEU A 109 -16.22 -21.76 -26.21
C LEU A 109 -17.74 -21.64 -26.03
N ILE A 110 -18.46 -21.13 -27.03
CA ILE A 110 -19.92 -20.91 -27.00
C ILE A 110 -20.69 -22.25 -26.95
N ASN A 111 -20.16 -23.29 -27.60
CA ASN A 111 -20.85 -24.58 -27.80
C ASN A 111 -20.43 -25.68 -26.80
N ARG A 112 -19.89 -25.31 -25.63
CA ARG A 112 -19.47 -26.31 -24.64
C ARG A 112 -20.69 -26.96 -23.95
N LYS A 113 -20.69 -28.28 -23.77
CA LYS A 113 -21.78 -28.99 -23.07
C LYS A 113 -22.00 -28.37 -21.66
N GLY A 114 -23.16 -27.71 -21.46
CA GLY A 114 -23.51 -27.03 -20.21
C GLY A 114 -23.30 -25.51 -20.18
N SER A 115 -22.89 -24.85 -21.27
CA SER A 115 -22.92 -23.38 -21.39
C SER A 115 -24.36 -22.87 -21.61
N ASP A 116 -24.70 -21.73 -21.02
CA ASP A 116 -25.93 -20.99 -21.34
C ASP A 116 -25.90 -20.62 -22.83
N PRO A 117 -26.91 -21.00 -23.64
CA PRO A 117 -26.98 -20.65 -25.06
C PRO A 117 -27.03 -19.13 -25.33
N LYS A 118 -27.22 -18.30 -24.29
CA LYS A 118 -27.15 -16.83 -24.36
C LYS A 118 -25.77 -16.26 -24.03
N LEU A 119 -24.79 -17.08 -23.65
CA LEU A 119 -23.40 -16.64 -23.45
C LEU A 119 -22.77 -16.28 -24.80
N LYS A 120 -22.63 -14.99 -25.04
CA LYS A 120 -21.68 -14.42 -26.00
C LYS A 120 -20.35 -14.33 -25.23
N THR A 121 -19.29 -14.97 -25.64
CA THR A 121 -18.13 -15.27 -24.77
C THR A 121 -17.10 -14.13 -24.62
N ASN A 122 -16.30 -14.18 -23.53
CA ASN A 122 -14.87 -13.79 -23.42
C ASN A 122 -14.11 -14.45 -22.22
N TYR A 123 -14.75 -15.37 -21.47
CA TYR A 123 -14.34 -15.97 -20.16
C TYR A 123 -14.19 -14.95 -18.98
N PRO A 124 -14.67 -15.28 -17.76
CA PRO A 124 -15.59 -14.40 -17.04
C PRO A 124 -14.98 -13.76 -15.79
N ILE A 125 -15.05 -12.44 -15.65
CA ILE A 125 -14.93 -11.75 -14.35
C ILE A 125 -15.74 -10.44 -14.53
N VAL A 126 -17.05 -10.34 -14.30
CA VAL A 126 -17.86 -10.57 -13.09
C VAL A 126 -19.34 -10.65 -13.49
N SER A 127 -20.12 -11.44 -12.74
CA SER A 127 -21.59 -11.52 -12.78
C SER A 127 -22.23 -12.15 -14.04
N THR A 128 -22.89 -13.29 -13.82
CA THR A 128 -23.79 -13.98 -14.76
C THR A 128 -25.07 -13.19 -15.11
N SER A 129 -25.21 -11.93 -14.67
CA SER A 129 -26.39 -11.10 -14.93
C SER A 129 -26.32 -10.35 -16.26
N ASP A 130 -25.13 -9.99 -16.74
CA ASP A 130 -24.96 -9.23 -17.99
C ASP A 130 -24.77 -10.18 -19.17
N LYS A 131 -25.89 -10.48 -19.84
CA LYS A 131 -25.99 -11.33 -21.03
C LYS A 131 -25.43 -10.67 -22.31
N ASN A 132 -24.87 -9.47 -22.19
CA ASN A 132 -24.31 -8.72 -23.32
C ASN A 132 -22.82 -9.02 -23.46
N GLY A 133 -22.49 -10.29 -23.61
CA GLY A 133 -21.12 -10.66 -23.97
C GLY A 133 -20.76 -10.13 -25.35
N TRP A 134 -19.47 -9.78 -25.50
CA TRP A 134 -18.73 -9.23 -26.64
C TRP A 134 -19.46 -8.31 -27.63
N ARG A 135 -18.78 -7.24 -28.04
CA ARG A 135 -19.38 -6.19 -28.85
C ARG A 135 -19.85 -6.76 -30.21
N GLU A 136 -21.14 -6.67 -30.48
CA GLU A 136 -21.75 -7.21 -31.71
C GLU A 136 -21.18 -6.52 -32.96
N ASP A 137 -20.81 -5.24 -32.84
CA ASP A 137 -20.24 -4.46 -33.92
C ASP A 137 -18.75 -4.82 -34.14
N VAL A 138 -18.45 -5.35 -35.32
CA VAL A 138 -17.08 -5.69 -35.77
C VAL A 138 -16.12 -4.52 -35.62
N LYS A 139 -16.59 -3.28 -35.87
CA LYS A 139 -15.74 -2.07 -35.79
C LYS A 139 -15.34 -1.69 -34.38
N SER A 140 -16.02 -2.25 -33.38
CA SER A 140 -15.78 -1.95 -31.98
C SER A 140 -14.91 -3.01 -31.28
N ARG A 141 -14.56 -4.08 -32.00
CA ARG A 141 -13.69 -5.17 -31.55
C ARG A 141 -12.26 -4.67 -31.38
N PRO A 142 -11.47 -5.30 -30.50
CA PRO A 142 -10.10 -4.89 -30.28
C PRO A 142 -9.23 -5.13 -31.51
N GLU A 143 -8.28 -4.25 -31.72
CA GLU A 143 -7.30 -4.31 -32.81
C GLU A 143 -5.91 -3.99 -32.25
N TYR A 144 -4.85 -4.29 -32.99
CA TYR A 144 -3.50 -3.86 -32.63
C TYR A 144 -2.71 -3.44 -33.87
N ASN A 145 -1.75 -2.54 -33.67
CA ASN A 145 -0.73 -2.20 -34.64
C ASN A 145 0.64 -2.55 -34.08
N GLU A 146 1.42 -3.34 -34.82
CA GLU A 146 2.78 -3.63 -34.44
C GLU A 146 3.73 -2.50 -34.84
N TRP A 147 4.54 -2.05 -33.89
CA TRP A 147 5.58 -1.06 -34.13
C TRP A 147 6.79 -1.75 -34.77
N LYS A 148 6.74 -1.88 -36.09
CA LYS A 148 7.80 -2.52 -36.87
C LYS A 148 9.07 -1.67 -36.87
N HIS A 149 10.16 -2.18 -36.30
CA HIS A 149 11.48 -1.59 -36.47
C HIS A 149 12.08 -2.02 -37.82
N PRO A 150 12.75 -1.10 -38.57
CA PRO A 150 13.27 -1.37 -39.92
C PRO A 150 14.42 -2.39 -39.99
N LYS A 151 14.93 -2.83 -38.83
CA LYS A 151 15.96 -3.88 -38.72
C LYS A 151 15.61 -4.78 -37.54
N GLU A 152 15.71 -6.08 -37.75
CA GLU A 152 15.76 -7.19 -36.78
C GLU A 152 14.50 -8.01 -36.54
N ASN A 153 14.72 -9.32 -36.69
CA ASN A 153 13.96 -10.43 -36.17
C ASN A 153 14.11 -10.44 -34.63
N ARG A 154 13.36 -9.60 -33.93
CA ARG A 154 13.45 -9.45 -32.47
C ARG A 154 12.55 -10.46 -31.77
N LYS A 155 13.09 -11.11 -30.72
CA LYS A 155 12.32 -11.98 -29.80
C LYS A 155 11.34 -11.21 -28.91
N LEU A 156 11.45 -9.89 -28.87
CA LEU A 156 10.59 -8.98 -28.12
C LEU A 156 9.93 -8.02 -29.10
N ARG A 157 8.64 -7.81 -28.92
CA ARG A 157 7.76 -7.04 -29.81
C ARG A 157 7.19 -5.86 -29.06
N THR A 158 6.79 -4.82 -29.80
CA THR A 158 6.04 -3.68 -29.26
C THR A 158 4.81 -3.48 -30.12
N ILE A 159 3.66 -3.41 -29.47
CA ILE A 159 2.37 -3.21 -30.13
C ILE A 159 1.65 -2.03 -29.49
N GLU A 160 0.89 -1.34 -30.30
CA GLU A 160 -0.16 -0.43 -29.85
C GLU A 160 -1.50 -1.18 -29.94
N TYR A 161 -2.15 -1.34 -28.81
CA TYR A 161 -3.40 -2.06 -28.63
C TYR A 161 -4.58 -1.10 -28.56
N PHE A 162 -5.65 -1.40 -29.29
CA PHE A 162 -6.88 -0.62 -29.37
C PHE A 162 -8.03 -1.45 -28.80
N PRO A 163 -8.39 -1.33 -27.52
CA PRO A 163 -9.41 -2.17 -26.87
C PRO A 163 -10.81 -1.99 -27.49
N GLU A 164 -11.04 -0.84 -28.12
CA GLU A 164 -12.33 -0.47 -28.72
C GLU A 164 -12.30 -0.38 -30.25
N GLY A 165 -11.28 -0.97 -30.88
CA GLY A 165 -11.02 -0.88 -32.31
C GLY A 165 -10.28 0.41 -32.71
N MET A 166 -9.63 0.42 -33.88
CA MET A 166 -8.86 1.58 -34.35
C MET A 166 -9.70 2.84 -34.62
N ALA A 167 -11.03 2.74 -34.62
CA ALA A 167 -11.92 3.90 -34.72
C ALA A 167 -11.85 4.82 -33.49
N LYS A 168 -11.44 4.29 -32.32
CA LYS A 168 -11.27 5.04 -31.07
C LYS A 168 -9.80 5.11 -30.67
N ARG A 169 -9.00 5.79 -31.50
CA ARG A 169 -7.53 5.87 -31.35
C ARG A 169 -7.10 6.48 -30.02
N GLU A 170 -7.91 7.37 -29.45
CA GLU A 170 -7.66 8.05 -28.19
C GLU A 170 -7.61 7.11 -26.97
N LYS A 171 -8.04 5.85 -27.12
CA LYS A 171 -8.02 4.82 -26.08
C LYS A 171 -6.94 3.76 -26.27
N SER A 172 -5.96 4.00 -27.14
CA SER A 172 -4.88 3.05 -27.39
C SER A 172 -3.91 2.93 -26.21
N VAL A 173 -3.28 1.76 -26.07
CA VAL A 173 -2.27 1.48 -25.03
C VAL A 173 -1.10 0.73 -25.67
N VAL A 174 0.13 1.07 -25.28
CA VAL A 174 1.34 0.43 -25.82
C VAL A 174 1.83 -0.66 -24.88
N PHE A 175 2.09 -1.85 -25.42
CA PHE A 175 2.68 -2.98 -24.72
C PHE A 175 3.97 -3.44 -25.39
N SER A 176 4.93 -3.91 -24.60
CA SER A 176 6.19 -4.48 -25.10
C SER A 176 6.55 -5.76 -24.36
N GLY A 177 7.01 -6.78 -25.08
CA GLY A 177 7.41 -8.06 -24.49
C GLY A 177 7.48 -9.22 -25.48
N SER A 178 7.65 -10.43 -24.96
CA SER A 178 7.41 -11.67 -25.72
C SER A 178 5.92 -11.88 -25.96
N ASP A 179 5.55 -12.78 -26.87
CA ASP A 179 4.15 -13.12 -27.15
C ASP A 179 3.35 -13.42 -25.87
N SER A 180 3.90 -14.23 -24.96
CA SER A 180 3.24 -14.54 -23.68
C SER A 180 3.08 -13.31 -22.77
N GLN A 181 4.04 -12.39 -22.76
CA GLN A 181 3.96 -11.17 -21.97
C GLN A 181 2.91 -10.20 -22.54
N LEU A 182 2.83 -10.10 -23.87
CA LEU A 182 1.81 -9.30 -24.56
C LEU A 182 0.40 -9.84 -24.27
N ILE A 183 0.21 -11.16 -24.41
CA ILE A 183 -1.05 -11.85 -24.08
C ILE A 183 -1.48 -11.53 -22.64
N GLN A 184 -0.59 -11.72 -21.67
CA GLN A 184 -0.90 -11.47 -20.25
C GLN A 184 -1.22 -9.99 -19.97
N SER A 185 -0.50 -9.07 -20.62
CA SER A 185 -0.70 -7.63 -20.43
C SER A 185 -2.08 -7.19 -20.95
N ILE A 186 -2.50 -7.68 -22.12
CA ILE A 186 -3.83 -7.39 -22.67
C ILE A 186 -4.92 -7.97 -21.76
N GLN A 187 -4.80 -9.22 -21.35
CA GLN A 187 -5.78 -9.87 -20.47
C GLN A 187 -5.94 -9.11 -19.14
N LEU A 188 -4.83 -8.68 -18.53
CA LEU A 188 -4.85 -7.90 -17.30
C LEU A 188 -5.47 -6.51 -17.53
N PHE A 189 -5.10 -5.85 -18.62
CA PHE A 189 -5.63 -4.53 -18.96
C PHE A 189 -7.16 -4.58 -19.15
N ASP A 190 -7.66 -5.51 -19.97
CA ASP A 190 -9.11 -5.66 -20.18
C ASP A 190 -9.83 -6.07 -18.91
N TRP A 191 -9.23 -6.92 -18.07
CA TRP A 191 -9.77 -7.26 -16.76
C TRP A 191 -9.94 -6.02 -15.88
N LEU A 192 -8.91 -5.18 -15.80
CA LEU A 192 -8.95 -3.94 -15.02
C LEU A 192 -10.01 -2.98 -15.58
N MET A 193 -10.06 -2.79 -16.90
CA MET A 193 -11.00 -1.88 -17.56
C MET A 193 -12.47 -2.30 -17.40
N LEU A 194 -12.75 -3.61 -17.38
CA LEU A 194 -14.12 -4.12 -17.21
C LEU A 194 -14.57 -4.13 -15.75
N ASN A 195 -13.67 -4.40 -14.80
CA ASN A 195 -14.01 -4.49 -13.37
C ASN A 195 -13.90 -3.17 -12.62
N PHE A 196 -13.18 -2.22 -13.18
CA PHE A 196 -13.15 -0.84 -12.74
C PHE A 196 -13.64 -0.01 -13.91
N PRO A 197 -14.96 0.08 -14.15
CA PRO A 197 -15.48 0.94 -15.21
C PRO A 197 -14.97 2.35 -14.96
N VAL A 198 -13.97 2.76 -15.73
CA VAL A 198 -13.63 4.15 -15.90
C VAL A 198 -14.83 4.74 -16.61
N ALA A 199 -15.66 5.48 -15.88
CA ALA A 199 -16.89 6.09 -16.36
C ALA A 199 -16.58 6.99 -17.57
N ASN A 200 -16.65 6.40 -18.76
CA ASN A 200 -16.40 7.08 -20.03
C ASN A 200 -17.68 7.82 -20.45
N ASN A 201 -17.93 8.98 -19.83
CA ASN A 201 -18.66 10.13 -20.38
C ASN A 201 -18.87 11.26 -19.37
N GLU A 202 -18.27 11.20 -18.18
CA GLU A 202 -17.88 12.45 -17.56
C GLU A 202 -16.68 12.94 -18.35
N VAL A 203 -16.83 14.09 -19.02
CA VAL A 203 -15.74 15.05 -19.05
C VAL A 203 -15.17 14.98 -17.64
N PHE A 204 -13.96 14.45 -17.48
CA PHE A 204 -13.19 14.75 -16.29
C PHE A 204 -12.92 16.27 -16.40
N GLU A 205 -13.94 17.09 -16.15
CA GLU A 205 -13.81 18.16 -15.20
C GLU A 205 -13.34 17.41 -13.98
N GLY A 206 -12.02 17.27 -13.87
CA GLY A 206 -11.39 16.54 -12.80
C GLY A 206 -11.88 17.18 -11.52
N GLY A 207 -12.91 16.60 -10.93
CA GLY A 207 -12.96 16.39 -9.50
C GLY A 207 -11.72 15.57 -9.22
N TRP A 208 -10.58 16.28 -9.12
CA TRP A 208 -9.28 15.75 -8.83
C TRP A 208 -9.47 14.61 -7.84
N HIS A 209 -9.27 13.37 -8.27
CA HIS A 209 -8.56 12.46 -7.39
C HIS A 209 -7.21 13.13 -7.21
N GLN A 210 -7.13 14.09 -6.28
CA GLN A 210 -5.90 14.70 -5.87
C GLN A 210 -5.09 13.51 -5.39
N SER A 211 -4.21 13.01 -6.26
CA SER A 211 -3.12 12.19 -5.81
C SER A 211 -2.51 13.02 -4.70
N ARG A 212 -2.57 12.53 -3.47
CA ARG A 212 -2.02 13.23 -2.30
C ARG A 212 -0.49 13.16 -2.30
N THR A 213 0.07 13.16 -3.50
CA THR A 213 1.49 13.11 -3.81
C THR A 213 2.02 14.53 -3.65
N GLY A 214 2.97 14.70 -2.75
CA GLY A 214 3.63 15.97 -2.53
C GLY A 214 2.96 16.91 -1.53
N GLN A 215 1.74 16.64 -1.04
CA GLN A 215 1.14 17.53 -0.02
C GLN A 215 1.81 17.30 1.34
N PRO A 216 2.39 18.35 1.97
CA PRO A 216 3.06 18.24 3.26
C PRO A 216 2.12 17.73 4.37
N GLU A 217 2.64 16.86 5.23
CA GLU A 217 1.92 16.32 6.39
C GLU A 217 2.56 16.78 7.70
N VAL A 218 1.76 17.32 8.61
CA VAL A 218 2.23 17.72 9.94
C VAL A 218 1.81 16.65 10.94
N LEU A 219 2.76 16.19 11.75
CA LEU A 219 2.54 15.26 12.86
C LEU A 219 2.74 15.99 14.19
N LEU A 220 1.66 16.13 14.95
CA LEU A 220 1.68 16.61 16.33
C LEU A 220 1.75 15.41 17.28
N THR A 221 2.66 15.47 18.26
CA THR A 221 2.83 14.42 19.27
C THR A 221 2.59 14.97 20.67
N PHE A 222 1.85 14.19 21.45
CA PHE A 222 1.48 14.46 22.83
C PHE A 222 1.91 13.28 23.71
N TRP A 223 2.38 13.57 24.91
CA TRP A 223 2.77 12.57 25.89
C TRP A 223 2.18 12.88 27.26
N GLU A 224 1.84 11.83 27.99
CA GLU A 224 1.54 11.91 29.41
C GLU A 224 2.78 12.36 30.20
N ASP A 225 2.57 13.28 31.13
CA ASP A 225 3.61 13.72 32.05
C ASP A 225 4.07 12.53 32.91
N LYS A 226 5.33 12.53 33.35
CA LYS A 226 5.90 11.34 34.01
C LYS A 226 5.22 11.05 35.35
N GLU A 227 4.78 12.10 36.00
CA GLU A 227 4.18 12.14 37.32
C GLU A 227 2.75 11.57 37.31
N ASP A 228 2.07 11.63 36.16
CA ASP A 228 0.68 11.18 36.00
C ASP A 228 0.56 9.72 35.54
N VAL A 229 1.69 9.07 35.23
CA VAL A 229 1.71 7.68 34.77
C VAL A 229 1.35 6.75 35.92
N ALA A 230 0.24 6.03 35.79
CA ALA A 230 -0.15 5.00 36.74
C ALA A 230 0.91 3.91 36.89
N GLU A 231 1.12 3.44 38.13
CA GLU A 231 2.10 2.40 38.44
C GLU A 231 1.90 1.13 37.59
N GLY A 232 2.99 0.60 37.04
CA GLY A 232 2.96 -0.60 36.20
C GLY A 232 2.39 -0.40 34.79
N PHE A 233 2.30 0.85 34.31
CA PHE A 233 1.92 1.19 32.94
C PHE A 233 2.93 2.09 32.24
N ASP A 234 2.93 2.06 30.91
CA ASP A 234 3.67 2.99 30.06
C ASP A 234 2.91 4.30 29.85
N LYS A 235 3.68 5.37 29.61
CA LYS A 235 3.18 6.70 29.23
C LYS A 235 2.20 6.61 28.06
N VAL A 236 1.07 7.29 28.19
CA VAL A 236 0.11 7.41 27.10
C VAL A 236 0.61 8.42 26.06
N ARG A 237 0.59 7.99 24.79
CA ARG A 237 0.88 8.83 23.63
C ARG A 237 -0.40 9.28 22.92
N GLY A 238 -0.46 10.54 22.53
CA GLY A 238 -1.40 11.09 21.56
C GLY A 238 -0.69 11.52 20.28
N THR A 239 -1.30 11.30 19.13
CA THR A 239 -0.78 11.79 17.85
C THR A 239 -1.92 12.29 16.98
N ILE A 240 -1.72 13.43 16.34
CA ILE A 240 -2.67 14.02 15.39
C ILE A 240 -1.89 14.37 14.12
N ARG A 241 -2.49 14.07 12.96
CA ARG A 241 -1.93 14.37 11.65
C ARG A 241 -2.90 15.19 10.83
N PHE A 242 -2.39 16.16 10.10
CA PHE A 242 -3.16 16.92 9.10
C PHE A 242 -2.25 17.27 7.92
N ARG A 243 -2.85 17.58 6.78
CA ARG A 243 -2.13 17.92 5.54
C ARG A 243 -2.37 19.35 5.10
N ILE A 244 -1.35 19.97 4.53
CA ILE A 244 -1.42 21.28 3.88
C ILE A 244 -1.80 21.01 2.42
N MET A 245 -3.03 21.38 2.05
CA MET A 245 -3.64 20.95 0.77
C MET A 245 -3.44 21.95 -0.37
N ASP A 246 -3.03 23.17 -0.06
CA ASP A 246 -2.79 24.29 -0.97
C ASP A 246 -1.32 24.42 -1.41
N LYS A 247 -0.41 23.68 -0.77
CA LYS A 247 1.03 23.65 -1.07
C LYS A 247 1.52 22.25 -1.42
N THR A 248 2.67 22.16 -2.07
CA THR A 248 3.33 20.89 -2.42
C THR A 248 4.84 20.93 -2.25
N ASP A 249 5.45 19.78 -1.95
CA ASP A 249 6.90 19.54 -2.04
C ASP A 249 7.31 18.75 -3.29
N ASP A 250 6.34 18.34 -4.11
CA ASP A 250 6.59 17.73 -5.42
C ASP A 250 7.12 18.80 -6.40
N PRO A 251 8.35 18.67 -6.93
CA PRO A 251 8.90 19.65 -7.87
C PRO A 251 8.12 19.76 -9.18
N ASP A 252 7.52 18.67 -9.65
CA ASP A 252 6.88 18.58 -10.97
C ASP A 252 5.39 18.96 -10.95
N SER A 253 4.82 19.11 -9.75
CA SER A 253 3.42 19.51 -9.58
C SER A 253 3.17 20.97 -10.01
N PRO A 254 2.04 21.31 -10.64
CA PRO A 254 1.68 22.71 -10.93
C PRO A 254 1.24 23.51 -9.69
N MET A 255 1.09 22.86 -8.52
CA MET A 255 0.72 23.53 -7.27
C MET A 255 1.86 24.41 -6.72
N GLU A 256 1.47 25.41 -5.93
CA GLU A 256 2.40 26.30 -5.24
C GLU A 256 3.35 25.52 -4.33
N LYS A 257 4.66 25.82 -4.43
CA LYS A 257 5.68 25.13 -3.65
C LYS A 257 5.67 25.59 -2.21
N LEU A 258 5.92 24.65 -1.30
CA LEU A 258 6.20 24.97 0.08
C LEU A 258 7.55 25.69 0.19
N THR A 259 7.57 26.86 0.82
CA THR A 259 8.78 27.66 1.07
C THR A 259 9.23 27.57 2.53
N TRP A 260 10.46 28.00 2.83
CA TRP A 260 10.93 28.09 4.23
C TRP A 260 10.13 29.09 5.05
N ASP A 261 9.67 30.19 4.44
CA ASP A 261 8.82 31.16 5.12
C ASP A 261 7.43 30.58 5.46
N ASP A 262 6.85 29.77 4.57
CA ASP A 262 5.62 29.01 4.89
C ASP A 262 5.84 28.11 6.12
N ILE A 263 7.00 27.43 6.18
CA ILE A 263 7.37 26.54 7.30
C ILE A 263 7.57 27.34 8.59
N LYS A 264 8.24 28.50 8.54
CA LYS A 264 8.42 29.40 9.69
C LYS A 264 7.06 29.89 10.22
N GLN A 265 6.16 30.31 9.34
CA GLN A 265 4.81 30.75 9.72
C GLN A 265 4.00 29.61 10.35
N LEU A 266 4.05 28.41 9.75
CA LEU A 266 3.42 27.21 10.29
C LEU A 266 3.95 26.88 11.69
N GLN A 267 5.28 26.91 11.86
CA GLN A 267 5.95 26.65 13.13
C GLN A 267 5.46 27.63 14.21
N GLN A 268 5.38 28.94 13.90
CA GLN A 268 4.90 29.96 14.82
C GLN A 268 3.43 29.75 15.22
N LYS A 269 2.56 29.40 14.27
CA LYS A 269 1.15 29.07 14.59
C LYS A 269 1.02 27.86 15.50
N ILE A 270 1.76 26.79 15.21
CA ILE A 270 1.77 25.60 16.08
C ILE A 270 2.27 25.98 17.48
N TYR A 271 3.29 26.84 17.60
CA TYR A 271 3.77 27.32 18.89
C TYR A 271 2.70 28.10 19.64
N GLN A 272 2.04 29.07 19.01
CA GLN A 272 0.99 29.88 19.62
C GLN A 272 -0.20 29.02 20.11
N ILE A 273 -0.58 28.00 19.35
CA ILE A 273 -1.76 27.16 19.66
C ILE A 273 -1.43 26.03 20.63
N PHE A 274 -0.24 25.41 20.51
CA PHE A 274 0.07 24.17 21.22
C PHE A 274 1.19 24.30 22.26
N VAL A 275 2.02 25.33 22.23
CA VAL A 275 3.08 25.56 23.23
C VAL A 275 2.72 26.69 24.19
N ALA A 276 2.37 27.86 23.68
CA ALA A 276 2.09 29.05 24.48
C ALA A 276 1.00 28.88 25.56
N PRO A 277 -0.07 28.06 25.37
CA PRO A 277 -1.07 27.86 26.41
C PRO A 277 -0.48 27.32 27.73
N ASN A 278 -1.22 27.53 28.82
CA ASN A 278 -0.82 27.11 30.17
C ASN A 278 0.53 27.70 30.60
N ASN A 279 0.76 28.98 30.28
CA ASN A 279 2.01 29.71 30.58
C ASN A 279 3.24 29.05 29.96
N GLY A 280 3.14 28.63 28.69
CA GLY A 280 4.22 27.93 27.99
C GLY A 280 4.35 26.44 28.35
N ASN A 281 3.48 25.90 29.21
CA ASN A 281 3.50 24.48 29.53
C ASN A 281 2.86 23.61 28.45
N GLY A 282 2.27 24.19 27.42
CA GLY A 282 1.73 23.47 26.28
C GLY A 282 0.30 23.00 26.48
N PHE A 283 -0.36 22.76 25.34
CA PHE A 283 -1.74 22.35 25.26
C PHE A 283 -1.91 20.94 25.84
N ILE A 284 -2.92 20.79 26.71
CA ILE A 284 -3.28 19.50 27.31
C ILE A 284 -4.48 18.96 26.54
N TRP A 285 -4.39 17.71 26.09
CA TRP A 285 -5.49 16.95 25.50
C TRP A 285 -5.94 15.90 26.50
N LYS A 286 -7.19 16.02 26.98
CA LYS A 286 -7.80 15.07 27.92
C LYS A 286 -8.34 13.87 27.15
N LYS A 287 -7.51 12.84 26.99
CA LYS A 287 -7.90 11.59 26.31
C LYS A 287 -8.88 10.80 27.17
N GLY A 288 -9.77 10.09 26.51
CA GLY A 288 -10.77 9.25 27.15
C GLY A 288 -11.35 8.20 26.22
N LYS A 289 -12.48 7.63 26.62
CA LYS A 289 -13.11 6.48 25.95
C LYS A 289 -14.00 6.88 24.78
N GLU A 290 -14.47 8.12 24.75
CA GLU A 290 -15.26 8.66 23.64
C GLU A 290 -14.38 8.98 22.44
N LYS A 291 -14.95 8.88 21.23
CA LYS A 291 -14.22 9.16 19.99
C LYS A 291 -14.99 10.16 19.13
N VAL A 292 -14.47 11.37 19.00
CA VAL A 292 -14.99 12.37 18.06
C VAL A 292 -14.21 12.24 16.76
N THR A 293 -14.93 12.06 15.65
CA THR A 293 -14.33 11.98 14.31
C THR A 293 -14.66 13.22 13.50
N TYR A 294 -13.71 13.73 12.74
CA TYR A 294 -13.91 14.83 11.79
C TYR A 294 -13.20 14.49 10.48
N TYR A 295 -13.97 14.41 9.41
CA TYR A 295 -13.47 14.03 8.09
C TYR A 295 -13.74 15.13 7.08
N ASP A 296 -12.68 15.73 6.57
CA ASP A 296 -12.70 16.69 5.46
C ASP A 296 -11.55 16.40 4.51
N LYS A 297 -11.79 15.50 3.55
CA LYS A 297 -10.77 15.03 2.61
C LYS A 297 -10.11 16.16 1.84
N ASN A 298 -10.90 17.15 1.42
CA ASN A 298 -10.48 18.28 0.57
C ASN A 298 -9.63 19.29 1.36
N ALA A 299 -9.87 19.40 2.66
CA ALA A 299 -9.09 20.26 3.55
C ALA A 299 -7.92 19.52 4.23
N GLY A 300 -7.71 18.22 3.93
CA GLY A 300 -6.58 17.45 4.45
C GLY A 300 -6.81 16.83 5.84
N HIS A 301 -8.07 16.68 6.27
CA HIS A 301 -8.42 16.29 7.63
C HIS A 301 -9.08 14.91 7.70
N ASP A 302 -8.53 14.03 8.53
CA ASP A 302 -9.12 12.75 8.94
C ASP A 302 -8.78 12.50 10.41
N TYR A 303 -9.57 13.11 11.29
CA TYR A 303 -9.34 13.08 12.72
C TYR A 303 -10.18 12.01 13.38
N ARG A 304 -9.55 11.26 14.29
CA ARG A 304 -10.18 10.28 15.17
C ARG A 304 -9.72 10.54 16.60
N ILE A 305 -10.27 11.58 17.21
CA ILE A 305 -9.83 12.10 18.50
C ILE A 305 -10.51 11.33 19.63
N LEU A 306 -9.70 10.61 20.41
CA LEU A 306 -10.13 10.05 21.69
C LEU A 306 -10.22 11.15 22.74
N SER A 307 -11.34 11.28 23.44
CA SER A 307 -11.58 12.38 24.38
C SER A 307 -12.40 11.93 25.58
N ARG A 308 -12.31 12.68 26.69
CA ARG A 308 -13.13 12.42 27.88
C ARG A 308 -14.62 12.67 27.64
N ASN A 309 -14.93 13.64 26.79
CA ASN A 309 -16.28 13.99 26.37
C ASN A 309 -16.25 14.64 24.98
N GLU A 310 -17.41 14.78 24.36
CA GLU A 310 -17.58 15.43 23.05
C GLU A 310 -16.97 16.84 23.00
N ALA A 311 -17.21 17.67 24.02
CA ALA A 311 -16.73 19.05 24.08
C ALA A 311 -15.20 19.14 24.01
N GLU A 312 -14.50 18.23 24.68
CA GLU A 312 -13.05 18.12 24.61
C GLU A 312 -12.57 17.68 23.23
N GLY A 313 -13.23 16.69 22.62
CA GLY A 313 -12.91 16.27 21.26
C GLY A 313 -13.07 17.41 20.25
N HIS A 314 -14.12 18.20 20.39
CA HIS A 314 -14.37 19.44 19.65
C HIS A 314 -13.26 20.48 19.85
N ARG A 315 -12.86 20.73 21.10
CA ARG A 315 -11.77 21.68 21.43
C ARG A 315 -10.44 21.30 20.77
N VAL A 316 -10.10 20.00 20.76
CA VAL A 316 -8.88 19.51 20.11
C VAL A 316 -8.96 19.68 18.59
N ILE A 317 -10.10 19.34 17.97
CA ILE A 317 -10.30 19.52 16.54
C ILE A 317 -10.16 21.01 16.16
N ASP A 318 -10.79 21.91 16.92
CA ASP A 318 -10.73 23.34 16.66
C ASP A 318 -9.30 23.88 16.77
N ALA A 319 -8.53 23.43 17.77
CA ALA A 319 -7.13 23.81 17.92
C ALA A 319 -6.30 23.38 16.70
N VAL A 320 -6.52 22.17 16.18
CA VAL A 320 -5.77 21.67 15.00
C VAL A 320 -6.19 22.42 13.73
N LEU A 321 -7.49 22.67 13.53
CA LEU A 321 -7.98 23.44 12.39
C LEU A 321 -7.48 24.89 12.41
N ALA A 322 -7.36 25.49 13.59
CA ALA A 322 -6.85 26.84 13.76
C ALA A 322 -5.39 27.00 13.28
N VAL A 323 -4.58 25.93 13.26
CA VAL A 323 -3.21 25.98 12.69
C VAL A 323 -3.24 26.38 11.22
N GLN A 324 -4.29 25.98 10.49
CA GLN A 324 -4.50 26.32 9.08
C GLN A 324 -5.48 27.48 8.89
N ASN A 325 -5.81 28.24 9.95
CA ASN A 325 -6.84 29.27 9.93
C ASN A 325 -8.21 28.77 9.46
N GLN A 326 -8.55 27.51 9.75
CA GLN A 326 -9.81 26.91 9.36
C GLN A 326 -10.76 26.80 10.55
N GLU A 327 -12.05 26.90 10.26
CA GLU A 327 -13.11 26.66 11.25
C GLU A 327 -13.77 25.30 11.03
N ARG A 328 -14.27 24.73 12.12
CA ARG A 328 -14.99 23.46 12.07
C ARG A 328 -16.32 23.62 11.36
N LYS A 329 -16.49 22.90 10.25
CA LYS A 329 -17.76 22.89 9.49
C LYS A 329 -18.86 22.18 10.29
N LYS A 330 -20.02 22.82 10.44
CA LYS A 330 -21.20 22.25 11.10
C LYS A 330 -21.60 20.91 10.43
N GLY A 331 -21.94 19.91 11.24
CA GLY A 331 -22.39 18.59 10.78
C GLY A 331 -21.29 17.60 10.34
N LYS A 332 -20.02 18.02 10.26
CA LYS A 332 -18.90 17.10 9.99
C LYS A 332 -18.42 16.30 11.22
N PRO A 333 -18.37 16.88 12.44
CA PRO A 333 -18.03 16.10 13.63
C PRO A 333 -19.06 15.00 13.86
N LYS A 334 -18.58 13.79 14.17
CA LYS A 334 -19.43 12.68 14.60
C LYS A 334 -18.90 12.11 15.89
N LEU A 335 -19.78 12.00 16.89
CA LEU A 335 -19.48 11.36 18.15
C LEU A 335 -19.69 9.84 18.02
N ASN A 336 -18.72 9.06 18.46
CA ASN A 336 -18.82 7.60 18.56
C ASN A 336 -18.68 7.18 20.03
N LEU A 337 -19.77 6.66 20.58
CA LEU A 337 -19.86 6.14 21.94
C LEU A 337 -19.96 4.62 21.92
N SER A 338 -19.44 3.97 22.96
CA SER A 338 -19.75 2.57 23.24
C SER A 338 -20.90 2.55 24.24
N ALA A 339 -21.87 1.64 24.07
CA ALA A 339 -22.97 1.49 25.01
C ALA A 339 -22.50 1.13 26.43
N ASN A 340 -21.41 0.36 26.55
CA ASN A 340 -20.78 0.00 27.81
C ASN A 340 -19.25 0.18 27.74
N PRO A 341 -18.74 1.42 27.88
CA PRO A 341 -17.32 1.73 27.72
C PRO A 341 -16.41 1.00 28.72
N GLU A 342 -16.89 0.72 29.94
CA GLU A 342 -16.13 0.00 30.97
C GLU A 342 -15.87 -1.46 30.59
N ILE A 343 -16.81 -2.10 29.88
CA ILE A 343 -16.69 -3.48 29.42
C ILE A 343 -15.85 -3.53 28.13
N ALA A 344 -16.09 -2.60 27.21
CA ALA A 344 -15.40 -2.56 25.92
C ALA A 344 -13.93 -2.12 26.06
N TYR A 345 -13.65 -1.20 26.99
CA TYR A 345 -12.35 -0.59 27.23
C TYR A 345 -12.04 -0.55 28.74
N PRO A 346 -11.80 -1.71 29.36
CA PRO A 346 -11.54 -1.79 30.79
C PRO A 346 -10.20 -1.11 31.12
N THR A 347 -10.16 -0.37 32.22
CA THR A 347 -8.96 0.34 32.71
C THR A 347 -7.83 -0.63 33.01
N ILE A 348 -8.16 -1.78 33.60
CA ILE A 348 -7.26 -2.90 33.81
C ILE A 348 -7.55 -3.94 32.72
N PRO A 349 -6.65 -4.12 31.74
CA PRO A 349 -6.89 -5.07 30.66
C PRO A 349 -6.95 -6.51 31.18
N PRO A 350 -7.81 -7.36 30.60
CA PRO A 350 -7.85 -8.77 30.94
C PRO A 350 -6.55 -9.47 30.51
N THR A 351 -6.22 -10.56 31.19
CA THR A 351 -5.16 -11.46 30.75
C THR A 351 -5.70 -12.50 29.78
N LYS A 352 -4.94 -12.87 28.76
CA LYS A 352 -5.27 -13.96 27.84
C LYS A 352 -4.13 -14.97 27.76
N LYS A 353 -4.48 -16.24 27.57
CA LYS A 353 -3.50 -17.30 27.33
C LYS A 353 -3.17 -17.33 25.83
N VAL A 354 -1.92 -17.06 25.47
CA VAL A 354 -1.40 -17.11 24.10
C VAL A 354 -0.18 -18.02 24.09
N LEU A 355 -0.22 -19.07 23.27
CA LEU A 355 0.86 -20.08 23.19
C LEU A 355 1.27 -20.65 24.56
N GLY A 356 0.29 -20.96 25.41
CA GLY A 356 0.54 -21.52 26.75
C GLY A 356 0.89 -20.49 27.83
N LYS A 357 1.28 -19.26 27.46
CA LYS A 357 1.66 -18.19 28.39
C LYS A 357 0.49 -17.26 28.68
N VAL A 358 0.32 -16.87 29.94
CA VAL A 358 -0.66 -15.85 30.33
C VAL A 358 -0.03 -14.47 30.09
N ILE A 359 -0.57 -13.73 29.13
CA ILE A 359 -0.13 -12.37 28.80
C ILE A 359 -1.20 -11.36 29.19
N ARG A 360 -0.78 -10.18 29.66
CA ARG A 360 -1.68 -9.04 29.87
C ARG A 360 -1.99 -8.40 28.52
N MET A 361 -3.26 -8.22 28.20
CA MET A 361 -3.65 -7.54 26.95
C MET A 361 -3.28 -6.05 27.00
N PRO A 362 -3.03 -5.41 25.85
CA PRO A 362 -2.78 -3.98 25.80
C PRO A 362 -4.00 -3.17 26.26
N ARG A 363 -3.75 -2.04 26.93
CA ARG A 363 -4.79 -1.11 27.38
C ARG A 363 -5.34 -0.32 26.20
N LEU A 364 -6.64 -0.44 25.96
CA LEU A 364 -7.33 0.30 24.90
C LEU A 364 -7.95 1.58 25.45
N ARG A 365 -7.85 2.67 24.68
CA ARG A 365 -8.42 4.00 25.00
C ARG A 365 -8.20 4.44 26.46
N PRO A 366 -6.95 4.47 26.94
CA PRO A 366 -6.66 4.91 28.29
C PRO A 366 -7.16 6.35 28.51
N ILE A 367 -7.72 6.58 29.69
CA ILE A 367 -8.02 7.93 30.19
C ILE A 367 -6.70 8.48 30.71
N ALA A 368 -6.25 9.59 30.12
CA ALA A 368 -5.00 10.25 30.48
C ALA A 368 -5.02 11.69 29.96
N ASP A 369 -4.30 12.57 30.64
CA ASP A 369 -4.06 13.91 30.15
C ASP A 369 -2.70 13.91 29.44
N VAL A 370 -2.72 14.12 28.11
CA VAL A 370 -1.50 14.13 27.30
C VAL A 370 -1.18 15.55 26.89
N ARG A 371 0.06 15.96 27.09
CA ARG A 371 0.54 17.31 26.83
C ARG A 371 1.29 17.37 25.51
N PHE A 372 1.13 18.46 24.78
CA PHE A 372 1.87 18.68 23.55
C PHE A 372 3.38 18.71 23.82
N THR A 373 4.15 18.05 22.96
CA THR A 373 5.61 17.94 23.13
C THR A 373 6.37 18.30 21.86
N ARG A 374 5.90 17.80 20.71
CA ARG A 374 6.69 17.82 19.48
C ARG A 374 5.78 18.00 18.26
N ALA A 375 6.25 18.77 17.29
CA ALA A 375 5.67 18.86 15.95
C ALA A 375 6.75 18.59 14.89
N VAL A 376 6.38 17.82 13.88
CA VAL A 376 7.26 17.46 12.77
C VAL A 376 6.52 17.65 11.46
N LEU A 377 7.19 18.23 10.48
CA LEU A 377 6.75 18.30 9.10
C LEU A 377 7.34 17.13 8.31
N LEU A 378 6.49 16.41 7.61
CA LEU A 378 6.81 15.27 6.77
C LEU A 378 6.54 15.66 5.32
N LEU A 379 7.58 15.54 4.52
CA LEU A 379 7.61 15.88 3.10
C LEU A 379 7.90 14.58 2.32
N GLN A 380 7.32 14.41 1.14
CA GLN A 380 7.43 13.17 0.37
C GLN A 380 8.74 13.09 -0.44
N PHE A 381 9.15 14.22 -1.02
CA PHE A 381 10.30 14.36 -1.90
C PHE A 381 11.54 14.91 -1.19
N TYR A 382 11.38 15.43 0.03
CA TYR A 382 12.50 15.80 0.90
C TYR A 382 12.98 14.62 1.76
N ARG A 383 14.30 14.49 1.92
CA ARG A 383 14.89 13.42 2.72
C ARG A 383 14.78 13.72 4.21
N GLY A 384 13.77 13.13 4.83
CA GLY A 384 13.65 13.04 6.28
C GLY A 384 12.69 14.09 6.89
N PRO A 385 12.31 13.88 8.16
CA PRO A 385 11.41 14.78 8.86
C PRO A 385 12.06 16.13 9.16
N ILE A 386 11.35 17.24 8.93
CA ILE A 386 11.76 18.58 9.37
C ILE A 386 11.16 18.82 10.76
N PRO A 387 11.97 18.88 11.83
CA PRO A 387 11.46 19.15 13.16
C PRO A 387 11.04 20.61 13.28
N LEU A 388 9.79 20.86 13.64
CA LEU A 388 9.26 22.22 13.83
C LEU A 388 9.36 22.64 15.29
N ILE A 389 8.94 21.76 16.20
CA ILE A 389 8.99 21.99 17.64
C ILE A 389 9.48 20.70 18.28
N ASP A 390 10.44 20.78 19.19
CA ASP A 390 10.86 19.65 20.02
C ASP A 390 10.89 20.05 21.49
N ASN A 391 10.37 19.18 22.36
CA ASN A 391 10.18 19.47 23.79
C ASN A 391 9.59 20.85 24.09
N ARG A 392 8.61 21.30 23.29
CA ARG A 392 7.96 22.62 23.37
C ARG A 392 8.89 23.82 23.08
N GLN A 393 10.04 23.60 22.44
CA GLN A 393 10.93 24.66 21.97
C GLN A 393 10.88 24.74 20.44
N LEU A 394 10.95 25.97 19.92
CA LEU A 394 11.08 26.20 18.49
C LEU A 394 12.42 25.66 18.01
N MET A 395 12.39 24.89 16.94
CA MET A 395 13.61 24.39 16.30
C MET A 395 14.18 25.44 15.35
N SER A 396 15.50 25.56 15.30
CA SER A 396 16.17 26.38 14.29
C SER A 396 15.90 25.82 12.90
N LEU A 397 15.29 26.61 12.04
CA LEU A 397 15.14 26.30 10.62
C LEU A 397 16.35 26.88 9.88
N PRO A 398 16.78 26.30 8.75
CA PRO A 398 17.81 26.89 7.91
C PRO A 398 17.47 28.34 7.54
N GLU A 399 18.46 29.21 7.60
CA GLU A 399 18.41 30.53 6.97
C GLU A 399 18.74 30.35 5.48
N ASP A 400 17.99 31.04 4.62
CA ASP A 400 18.12 30.95 3.16
C ASP A 400 19.48 31.45 2.65
#